data_AF-A0A3L6JM68-F1
#
_entry.id   AF-A0A3L6JM68-F1
#
_cell.length_a   1.000
_cell.length_b   1.000
_cell.length_c   1.000
_cell.angle_alpha   90.00
_cell.angle_beta   90.00
_cell.angle_gamma   90.00
#
_symmetry.space_group_name_H-M   'P 1'
#
loop_
_entity.id
_entity.type
_entity.pdbx_description
1 polymer ?
#
loop_
_entity_poly.entity_id
_entity_poly.type
_entity_poly.pdbx_seq_one_letter_code
_entity_poly.pdbx_strand_id
1 'polypeptide(L)'
;MPIVELVAIRILERNPGIGLDVVDLIVLLWMYTNPYDSHRRQLSSMRNILKMSETLQVPGGTLDVTEEELTQIVLKSLESLRKKGFVYIQSAGVHYIKGTLTDTGVKLVQRTVSSPLLKRVTDEFGDNP
;
A
#
# COMPACT_ATOMS: atom_id res chain seq x y z
N MET A 1 -5.41 -6.78 -13.62
CA MET A 1 -4.85 -5.77 -12.70
C MET A 1 -5.83 -5.54 -11.55
N PRO A 2 -5.43 -5.77 -10.29
CA PRO A 2 -6.19 -5.38 -9.10
C PRO A 2 -6.63 -3.91 -9.15
N ILE A 3 -7.79 -3.57 -8.60
CA ILE A 3 -8.32 -2.19 -8.66
C ILE A 3 -7.40 -1.24 -7.91
N VAL A 4 -6.79 -1.67 -6.80
CA VAL A 4 -5.81 -0.84 -6.08
C VAL A 4 -4.64 -0.42 -6.96
N GLU A 5 -4.09 -1.34 -7.76
CA GLU A 5 -2.94 -1.07 -8.61
C GLU A 5 -3.33 -0.11 -9.74
N LEU A 6 -4.49 -0.33 -10.36
CA LEU A 6 -5.04 0.59 -11.35
C LEU A 6 -5.23 2.00 -10.78
N VAL A 7 -5.72 2.11 -9.54
CA VAL A 7 -5.88 3.40 -8.87
C VAL A 7 -4.52 4.03 -8.58
N ALA A 8 -3.54 3.27 -8.10
CA ALA A 8 -2.18 3.76 -7.85
C ALA A 8 -1.52 4.30 -9.13
N ILE A 9 -1.60 3.57 -10.25
CA ILE A 9 -1.06 4.01 -11.54
C ILE A 9 -1.71 5.32 -11.99
N ARG A 10 -3.05 5.41 -11.91
CA ARG A 10 -3.77 6.64 -12.27
C ARG A 10 -3.41 7.85 -11.41
N ILE A 11 -3.08 7.64 -10.13
CA ILE A 11 -2.60 8.72 -9.26
C ILE A 11 -1.24 9.22 -9.75
N LEU A 12 -0.31 8.32 -10.11
CA LEU A 12 1.01 8.70 -10.62
C LEU A 12 0.92 9.44 -11.94
N GLU A 13 0.11 8.95 -12.88
CA GLU A 13 -0.10 9.59 -14.18
C GLU A 13 -0.61 11.04 -14.03
N ARG A 14 -1.49 11.27 -13.05
CA ARG A 14 -2.05 12.60 -12.76
C ARG A 14 -1.12 13.48 -11.91
N ASN A 15 -0.20 12.87 -11.17
CA ASN A 15 0.66 13.55 -10.20
C ASN A 15 2.11 13.06 -10.32
N PRO A 16 2.80 13.28 -11.46
CA PRO A 16 4.13 12.72 -11.70
C PRO A 16 5.21 13.21 -10.72
N GLY A 17 4.96 14.35 -10.04
CA GLY A 17 5.84 14.93 -9.03
C GLY A 17 5.51 14.57 -7.57
N ILE A 18 4.59 13.63 -7.32
CA ILE A 18 4.15 13.27 -5.95
C ILE A 18 5.28 12.65 -5.11
N GLY A 19 6.36 12.18 -5.75
CA GLY A 19 7.53 11.60 -5.08
C GLY A 19 7.24 10.25 -4.45
N LEU A 20 6.19 9.55 -4.88
CA LEU A 20 5.84 8.18 -4.49
C LEU A 20 5.95 7.29 -5.72
N ASP A 21 6.30 6.03 -5.51
CA ASP A 21 6.17 5.01 -6.55
C ASP A 21 4.82 4.26 -6.43
N VAL A 22 4.57 3.31 -7.33
CA VAL A 22 3.31 2.56 -7.37
C VAL A 22 3.15 1.68 -6.13
N VAL A 23 4.25 1.13 -5.59
CA VAL A 23 4.22 0.29 -4.38
C VAL A 23 3.88 1.16 -3.17
N ASP A 24 4.49 2.34 -3.04
CA ASP A 24 4.19 3.34 -2.02
C ASP A 24 2.71 3.70 -2.01
N LEU A 25 2.11 3.89 -3.19
CA LEU A 25 0.69 4.20 -3.30
C LEU A 25 -0.21 3.00 -2.97
N ILE A 26 0.14 1.78 -3.40
CA ILE A 26 -0.61 0.57 -3.04
C ILE A 26 -0.60 0.38 -1.52
N VAL A 27 0.57 0.49 -0.87
CA VAL A 27 0.71 0.38 0.59
C VAL A 27 -0.09 1.48 1.30
N LEU A 28 0.00 2.73 0.84
CA LEU A 28 -0.72 3.86 1.42
C LEU A 28 -2.25 3.69 1.31
N LEU A 29 -2.76 3.25 0.15
CA LEU A 29 -4.18 2.98 -0.07
C LEU A 29 -4.69 1.82 0.77
N TRP A 30 -3.88 0.76 0.93
CA TRP A 30 -4.23 -0.33 1.84
C TRP A 30 -4.32 0.14 3.29
N MET A 31 -3.35 0.92 3.77
CA MET A 31 -3.36 1.47 5.13
C MET A 31 -4.56 2.39 5.37
N TYR A 32 -4.98 3.14 4.33
CA TYR A 32 -6.17 4.00 4.39
C TYR A 32 -7.47 3.22 4.54
N THR A 33 -7.56 2.08 3.88
CA THR A 33 -8.75 1.22 3.92
C THR A 33 -8.75 0.29 5.14
N ASN A 34 -7.60 0.07 5.77
CA ASN A 34 -7.42 -0.78 6.95
C ASN A 34 -6.79 -0.04 8.14
N PRO A 35 -7.38 1.08 8.63
CA PRO A 35 -6.74 1.98 9.59
C PRO A 35 -6.56 1.39 11.01
N TYR A 36 -7.25 0.29 11.34
CA TYR A 36 -7.33 -0.23 12.71
C TYR A 36 -7.08 -1.73 12.85
N ASP A 37 -6.62 -2.42 11.81
CA ASP A 37 -6.40 -3.86 11.91
C ASP A 37 -5.16 -4.15 12.77
N SER A 38 -5.42 -4.24 14.06
CA SER A 38 -4.47 -4.51 15.15
C SER A 38 -4.28 -6.01 15.38
N HIS A 39 -5.06 -6.85 14.69
CA HIS A 39 -5.08 -8.29 14.85
C HIS A 39 -4.45 -9.01 13.65
N ARG A 40 -4.49 -8.43 12.44
CA ARG A 40 -3.71 -8.92 11.30
C ARG A 40 -2.24 -8.51 11.39
N ARG A 41 -1.36 -9.43 10.97
CA ARG A 41 0.03 -9.10 10.66
C ARG A 41 0.04 -8.17 9.44
N GLN A 42 0.10 -6.85 9.67
CA GLN A 42 0.05 -5.83 8.61
C GLN A 42 1.02 -6.12 7.46
N LEU A 43 2.25 -6.52 7.82
CA LEU A 43 3.28 -6.86 6.86
C LEU A 43 2.90 -8.06 5.96
N SER A 44 2.24 -9.09 6.50
CA SER A 44 1.71 -10.20 5.68
C SER A 44 0.60 -9.75 4.75
N SER A 45 -0.29 -8.87 5.20
CA SER A 45 -1.40 -8.37 4.38
C SER A 45 -0.88 -7.52 3.22
N MET A 46 0.04 -6.59 3.49
CA MET A 46 0.71 -5.79 2.46
C MET A 46 1.44 -6.68 1.45
N ARG A 47 2.17 -7.72 1.89
CA ARG A 47 2.82 -8.67 0.98
C ARG A 47 1.82 -9.39 0.08
N ASN A 48 0.70 -9.87 0.63
CA ASN A 48 -0.32 -10.56 -0.16
C ASN A 48 -0.91 -9.68 -1.25
N ILE A 49 -1.10 -8.38 -0.98
CA ILE A 49 -1.59 -7.43 -1.97
C ILE A 49 -0.55 -7.20 -3.06
N LEU A 50 0.72 -7.06 -2.69
CA LEU A 50 1.80 -6.92 -3.66
C LEU A 50 1.94 -8.16 -4.56
N LYS A 51 1.69 -9.37 -4.06
CA LYS A 51 1.67 -10.59 -4.89
C LYS A 51 0.60 -10.56 -5.97
N MET A 52 -0.51 -9.88 -5.72
CA MET A 52 -1.60 -9.75 -6.68
C MET A 52 -1.32 -8.67 -7.73
N SER A 53 -0.34 -7.80 -7.49
CA SER A 53 0.05 -6.70 -8.37
C SER A 53 0.76 -7.22 -9.62
N GLU A 54 0.29 -6.80 -10.80
CA GLU A 54 0.91 -7.11 -12.09
C GLU A 54 2.27 -6.42 -12.25
N THR A 55 2.49 -5.29 -11.57
CA THR A 55 3.76 -4.56 -11.55
C THR A 55 4.94 -5.41 -11.06
N LEU A 56 4.69 -6.37 -10.17
CA LEU A 56 5.72 -7.26 -9.63
C LEU A 56 5.79 -8.61 -10.37
N GLN A 57 4.95 -8.81 -11.39
CA GLN A 57 4.96 -10.01 -12.20
C GLN A 57 5.96 -9.86 -13.36
N VAL A 58 6.65 -10.95 -13.69
CA VAL A 58 7.43 -11.04 -14.92
C VAL A 58 6.51 -11.28 -16.13
N PRO A 59 6.96 -10.98 -17.36
CA PRO A 59 6.23 -11.34 -18.57
C PRO A 59 5.86 -12.83 -18.55
N GLY A 60 4.56 -13.13 -18.53
CA GLY A 60 4.02 -14.49 -18.29
C GLY A 60 3.11 -14.61 -17.07
N GLY A 61 3.00 -13.55 -16.25
CA GLY A 61 2.05 -13.46 -15.14
C GLY A 61 2.51 -14.18 -13.86
N THR A 62 3.75 -14.67 -13.84
CA THR A 62 4.35 -15.29 -12.65
C THR A 62 5.05 -14.24 -11.81
N LEU A 63 4.99 -14.38 -10.48
CA LEU A 63 5.77 -13.57 -9.56
C LEU A 63 7.17 -14.19 -9.43
N ASP A 64 8.21 -13.46 -9.80
CA ASP A 64 9.62 -13.87 -9.65
C ASP A 64 10.27 -13.12 -8.48
N VAL A 65 9.62 -13.20 -7.31
CA VAL A 65 10.03 -12.50 -6.09
C VAL A 65 9.81 -13.42 -4.89
N THR A 66 10.84 -13.62 -4.07
CA THR A 66 10.76 -14.40 -2.84
C THR A 66 9.95 -13.69 -1.75
N GLU A 67 9.53 -14.43 -0.72
CA GLU A 67 8.85 -13.85 0.45
C GLU A 67 9.72 -12.83 1.18
N GLU A 68 11.02 -13.09 1.29
CA GLU A 68 12.01 -12.18 1.86
C GLU A 68 12.13 -10.90 1.04
N GLU A 69 12.21 -10.99 -0.28
CA GLU A 69 12.28 -9.82 -1.17
C GLU A 69 11.00 -8.99 -1.11
N LEU A 70 9.83 -9.63 -1.14
CA LEU A 70 8.54 -8.95 -0.92
C LEU A 70 8.50 -8.25 0.42
N THR A 71 9.04 -8.87 1.46
CA THR A 71 9.18 -8.26 2.79
C THR A 71 10.04 -6.99 2.69
N GLN A 72 11.21 -7.06 2.07
CA GLN A 72 12.09 -5.90 1.91
C GLN A 72 11.45 -4.78 1.08
N ILE A 73 10.67 -5.11 0.05
CA ILE A 73 9.92 -4.15 -0.75
C ILE A 73 8.91 -3.40 0.13
N VAL A 74 8.10 -4.12 0.91
CA VAL A 74 7.14 -3.50 1.85
C VAL A 74 7.86 -2.62 2.89
N LEU A 75 8.96 -3.12 3.46
CA LEU A 75 9.74 -2.36 4.46
C LEU A 75 10.31 -1.06 3.88
N LYS A 76 10.87 -1.13 2.67
CA LYS A 76 11.42 0.04 1.98
C LYS A 76 10.33 1.06 1.67
N SER A 77 9.15 0.60 1.26
CA SER A 77 8.01 1.46 1.01
C SER A 77 7.51 2.14 2.29
N LEU A 78 7.36 1.39 3.38
CA LEU A 78 6.98 1.94 4.67
C LEU A 78 8.00 3.00 5.16
N GLU A 79 9.30 2.73 5.04
CA GLU A 79 10.34 3.70 5.38
C GLU A 79 10.29 4.95 4.47
N SER A 80 10.02 4.78 3.17
CA SER A 80 9.80 5.87 2.20
C SER A 80 8.63 6.76 2.62
N LEU A 81 7.48 6.17 2.94
CA LEU A 81 6.28 6.86 3.40
C LEU A 81 6.51 7.55 4.75
N ARG A 82 7.27 6.94 5.67
CA ARG A 82 7.64 7.53 6.96
C ARG A 82 8.50 8.77 6.78
N LYS A 83 9.55 8.69 5.94
CA LYS A 83 10.43 9.84 5.64
C LYS A 83 9.68 11.02 5.05
N LYS A 84 8.59 10.76 4.32
CA LYS A 84 7.71 11.78 3.73
C LYS A 84 6.59 12.25 4.68
N GLY A 85 6.52 11.67 5.89
CA GLY A 85 5.55 12.06 6.92
C GLY A 85 4.13 11.58 6.66
N PHE A 86 3.92 10.57 5.80
CA PHE A 86 2.58 10.03 5.49
C PHE A 86 2.14 8.94 6.47
N VAL A 87 3.08 8.27 7.14
CA VAL A 87 2.80 7.22 8.12
C VAL A 87 3.66 7.38 9.38
N TYR A 88 3.10 7.01 10.53
CA TYR A 88 3.87 6.66 11.73
C TYR A 88 4.15 5.16 11.70
N ILE A 89 5.36 4.77 12.08
CA ILE A 89 5.74 3.36 12.19
C ILE A 89 6.17 3.10 13.62
N GLN A 90 5.50 2.16 14.26
CA GLN A 90 5.93 1.52 15.49
C GLN A 90 6.46 0.13 15.13
N SER A 91 7.73 -0.12 15.37
CA SER A 91 8.32 -1.46 15.21
C SER A 91 8.68 -2.07 16.57
N ALA A 92 8.45 -3.36 16.70
CA ALA A 92 9.01 -4.19 17.77
C ALA A 92 9.79 -5.33 17.12
N GLY A 93 11.08 -5.10 16.88
CA GLY A 93 11.95 -6.04 16.15
C GLY A 93 11.70 -6.08 14.65
N VAL A 94 12.17 -7.15 13.99
CA VAL A 94 12.15 -7.34 12.52
C VAL A 94 10.83 -7.88 11.97
N HIS A 95 9.91 -8.31 12.84
CA HIS A 95 8.68 -9.02 12.43
C HIS A 95 7.39 -8.30 12.81
N TYR A 96 7.44 -7.40 13.79
CA TYR A 96 6.27 -6.64 14.21
C TYR A 96 6.41 -5.20 13.76
N ILE A 97 5.64 -4.85 12.73
CA ILE A 97 5.50 -3.48 12.24
C ILE A 97 4.04 -3.11 12.31
N LYS A 98 3.79 -2.03 13.03
CA LYS A 98 2.50 -1.36 13.11
C LYS A 98 2.65 0.03 12.52
N GLY A 99 2.13 0.20 11.32
CA GLY A 99 1.98 1.48 10.66
C GLY A 99 0.61 2.08 10.95
N THR A 100 0.55 3.39 11.15
CA THR A 100 -0.69 4.17 11.12
C THR A 100 -0.51 5.37 10.19
N LEU A 101 -1.58 5.79 9.52
CA LEU A 101 -1.53 7.01 8.72
C LEU A 101 -1.40 8.24 9.60
N THR A 102 -0.63 9.22 9.13
CA THR A 102 -0.69 10.59 9.66
C THR A 102 -1.86 11.35 9.03
N ASP A 103 -2.22 12.50 9.60
CA ASP A 103 -3.18 13.42 8.98
C ASP A 103 -2.76 13.83 7.55
N THR A 104 -1.45 13.97 7.33
CA THR A 104 -0.89 14.28 6.02
C THR A 104 -1.12 13.14 5.04
N GLY A 105 -0.92 11.88 5.46
CA GLY A 105 -1.20 10.70 4.65
C GLY A 105 -2.68 10.57 4.31
N VAL A 106 -3.58 10.77 5.28
CA VAL A 106 -5.03 10.78 5.08
C VAL A 106 -5.44 11.85 4.06
N LYS A 107 -4.94 13.08 4.22
CA LYS A 107 -5.24 14.20 3.31
C LYS A 107 -4.72 13.94 1.91
N LEU A 108 -3.55 13.30 1.76
CA LEU A 108 -3.01 12.94 0.46
C LEU A 108 -3.98 12.02 -0.28
N VAL A 109 -4.40 10.92 0.34
CA VAL A 109 -5.32 9.94 -0.25
C VAL A 109 -6.66 10.58 -0.64
N GLN A 110 -7.24 11.39 0.25
CA GLN A 110 -8.51 12.08 -0.02
C GLN A 110 -8.43 13.09 -1.16
N ARG A 111 -7.25 13.70 -1.40
CA ARG A 111 -7.05 14.64 -2.51
C ARG A 111 -6.76 13.95 -3.83
N THR A 112 -6.13 12.78 -3.80
CA THR A 112 -5.69 12.06 -5.01
C THR A 112 -6.74 11.07 -5.52
N VAL A 113 -7.64 10.59 -4.66
CA VAL A 113 -8.63 9.57 -5.02
C VAL A 113 -10.05 10.07 -4.75
N SER A 114 -10.89 10.02 -5.78
CA SER A 114 -12.32 10.34 -5.66
C SER A 114 -13.05 9.33 -4.77
N SER A 115 -14.09 9.77 -4.04
CA SER A 115 -14.88 8.90 -3.14
C SER A 115 -15.40 7.59 -3.78
N PRO A 116 -15.87 7.55 -5.04
CA PRO A 116 -16.31 6.29 -5.66
C PRO A 116 -15.17 5.28 -5.89
N LEU A 117 -13.96 5.76 -6.20
CA LEU A 117 -12.78 4.90 -6.35
C LEU A 117 -12.27 4.43 -4.99
N LEU A 118 -12.28 5.31 -3.98
CA LEU A 118 -11.98 4.91 -2.60
C LEU A 118 -12.92 3.79 -2.15
N LYS A 119 -14.23 3.91 -2.41
CA LYS A 119 -15.19 2.84 -2.09
C LYS A 119 -14.82 1.50 -2.74
N ARG A 120 -14.45 1.49 -4.03
CA ARG A 120 -14.03 0.25 -4.71
C ARG A 120 -12.73 -0.34 -4.16
N VAL A 121 -11.76 0.50 -3.80
CA VAL A 121 -10.53 0.06 -3.15
C VAL A 121 -10.82 -0.47 -1.74
N THR A 122 -11.74 0.15 -1.02
CA THR A 122 -12.25 -0.37 0.26
C THR A 122 -13.00 -1.68 0.08
N ASP A 123 -13.79 -1.88 -0.98
CA ASP A 123 -14.49 -3.14 -1.23
C ASP A 123 -13.50 -4.29 -1.59
N GLU A 124 -12.36 -3.96 -2.22
CA GLU A 124 -11.29 -4.92 -2.53
C GLU A 124 -10.46 -5.31 -1.29
N PHE A 125 -10.34 -4.41 -0.32
CA PHE A 125 -9.45 -4.58 0.83
C PHE A 125 -10.11 -4.73 2.19
N GLY A 126 -11.35 -4.27 2.33
CA GLY A 126 -12.14 -4.36 3.54
C GLY A 126 -12.62 -5.78 3.71
N ASP A 127 -12.69 -6.23 4.96
CA ASP A 127 -13.32 -7.51 5.29
C ASP A 127 -14.77 -7.50 4.80
N ASN A 128 -15.00 -8.18 3.67
CA ASN A 128 -16.32 -8.56 3.23
C ASN A 128 -16.81 -9.65 4.20
N PRO A 129 -17.92 -9.45 4.94
CA PRO A 129 -18.56 -10.53 5.67
C PRO A 129 -19.08 -11.62 4.72
#